data_AF-A0A2G4GCV5-F1
#
_entry.id   AF-A0A2G4GCV5-F1
#
_cell.length_a   1.000
_cell.length_b   1.000
_cell.length_c   1.000
_cell.angle_alpha   90.00
_cell.angle_beta   90.00
_cell.angle_gamma   90.00
#
_symmetry.space_group_name_H-M   'P 1'
#
loop_
_entity.id
_entity.type
_entity.pdbx_description
1 polymer ?
#
loop_
_entity_poly.entity_id
_entity_poly.type
_entity_poly.pdbx_seq_one_letter_code
_entity_poly.pdbx_strand_id
1 'polypeptide(L)'
;MDVALDQSVLVLNRLWQAVNVIGARRAFGLLARGHAQVVHHHDDDFRTYALLDWMDFSVANPPLVPLEAVHTPNRVIRLPRVILLSFFDRLPCKELKLTRNNVFERDKTTCQYCSRFLPREQLNLDHVIPRAYGGKTTWENIVCSCIKCNSRKANRLPHEAHMRLIRKPVKPKWRPVISLVLGNQQHHEVWKDFLDVAYWNVELEE
;
A
#
# COMPACT_ATOMS: atom_id res chain seq x y z
N MET A 1 -15.96 -10.67 -22.01
CA MET A 1 -14.72 -9.97 -21.64
C MET A 1 -14.25 -10.62 -20.35
N ASP A 2 -13.11 -11.33 -20.38
CA ASP A 2 -12.71 -12.21 -19.27
C ASP A 2 -12.39 -11.41 -18.00
N VAL A 3 -13.36 -11.35 -17.08
CA VAL A 3 -13.27 -10.71 -15.76
C VAL A 3 -12.07 -11.22 -14.96
N ALA A 4 -11.59 -12.44 -15.26
CA ALA A 4 -10.40 -13.02 -14.68
C ALA A 4 -9.11 -12.24 -15.00
N LEU A 5 -8.97 -11.63 -16.19
CA LEU A 5 -7.74 -10.93 -16.58
C LEU A 5 -7.56 -9.57 -15.88
N ASP A 6 -8.63 -9.04 -15.30
CA ASP A 6 -8.63 -7.79 -14.53
C ASP A 6 -8.39 -8.04 -13.03
N GLN A 7 -8.30 -9.31 -12.61
CA GLN A 7 -7.97 -9.67 -11.24
C GLN A 7 -6.57 -9.18 -10.85
N SER A 8 -6.44 -8.81 -9.59
CA SER A 8 -5.18 -8.31 -9.04
C SER A 8 -4.19 -9.45 -8.75
N VAL A 9 -2.92 -9.19 -9.04
CA VAL A 9 -1.78 -10.08 -8.85
C VAL A 9 -0.68 -9.35 -8.09
N LEU A 10 -0.24 -9.95 -6.99
CA LEU A 10 0.86 -9.42 -6.18
C LEU A 10 2.20 -9.68 -6.87
N VAL A 11 3.04 -8.66 -6.91
CA VAL A 11 4.39 -8.73 -7.47
C VAL A 11 5.41 -8.63 -6.35
N LEU A 12 6.26 -9.64 -6.27
CA LEU A 12 7.40 -9.71 -5.37
C LEU A 12 8.70 -9.37 -6.14
N ASN A 13 9.65 -8.72 -5.48
CA ASN A 13 11.01 -8.61 -5.99
C ASN A 13 11.79 -9.92 -5.74
N ARG A 14 12.99 -10.06 -6.29
CA ARG A 14 13.85 -11.24 -6.13
C ARG A 14 14.19 -11.57 -4.66
N LEU A 15 14.07 -10.58 -3.76
CA LEU A 15 14.24 -10.75 -2.32
C LEU A 15 12.93 -11.18 -1.61
N TRP A 16 11.92 -11.61 -2.36
CA TRP A 16 10.61 -12.04 -1.85
C TRP A 16 9.80 -10.93 -1.15
N GLN A 17 10.11 -9.67 -1.45
CA GLN A 17 9.42 -8.53 -0.85
C GLN A 17 8.32 -8.02 -1.79
N ALA A 18 7.14 -7.76 -1.23
CA ALA A 18 6.03 -7.15 -1.96
C ALA A 18 6.39 -5.74 -2.49
N VAL A 19 6.33 -5.57 -3.81
CA VAL A 19 6.69 -4.31 -4.47
C VAL A 19 5.54 -3.65 -5.22
N ASN A 20 4.62 -4.41 -5.79
CA ASN A 20 3.52 -3.83 -6.58
C ASN A 20 2.32 -4.79 -6.69
N VAL A 21 1.16 -4.25 -7.08
CA VAL A 21 0.00 -5.03 -7.51
C VAL A 21 -0.33 -4.61 -8.92
N ILE A 22 -0.52 -5.60 -9.79
CA ILE A 22 -0.83 -5.40 -11.20
C ILE A 22 -2.02 -6.26 -11.59
N GLY A 23 -2.67 -5.96 -12.72
CA GLY A 23 -3.69 -6.85 -13.29
C GLY A 23 -3.08 -8.12 -13.87
N ALA A 24 -3.84 -9.22 -13.85
CA ALA A 24 -3.40 -10.53 -14.33
C ALA A 24 -2.93 -10.52 -15.79
N ARG A 25 -3.55 -9.72 -16.66
CA ARG A 25 -3.08 -9.51 -18.04
C ARG A 25 -1.60 -9.10 -18.10
N ARG A 26 -1.18 -8.16 -17.25
CA ARG A 26 0.21 -7.70 -17.19
C ARG A 26 1.12 -8.76 -16.56
N ALA A 27 0.63 -9.49 -15.57
CA ALA A 27 1.37 -10.60 -14.96
C ALA A 27 1.72 -11.69 -15.98
N PHE A 28 0.75 -12.13 -16.79
CA PHE A 28 1.02 -13.09 -17.88
C PHE A 28 2.03 -12.57 -18.89
N GLY A 29 2.00 -11.27 -19.22
CA GLY A 29 3.01 -10.65 -20.08
C GLY A 29 4.43 -10.72 -19.50
N LEU A 30 4.59 -10.62 -18.18
CA LEU A 30 5.89 -10.77 -17.51
C LEU A 30 6.35 -12.23 -17.50
N LEU A 31 5.44 -13.17 -17.24
CA LEU A 31 5.70 -14.61 -17.25
C LEU A 31 6.10 -15.10 -18.65
N ALA A 32 5.39 -14.67 -19.69
CA ALA A 32 5.64 -15.06 -21.08
C ALA A 32 7.02 -14.60 -21.60
N ARG A 33 7.56 -13.51 -21.03
CA ARG A 33 8.89 -13.01 -21.35
C ARG A 33 10.00 -13.64 -20.50
N GLY A 34 9.66 -14.53 -19.57
CA GLY A 34 10.60 -15.11 -18.62
C GLY A 34 11.18 -14.07 -17.63
N HIS A 35 10.46 -12.98 -17.37
CA HIS A 35 10.90 -11.93 -16.43
C HIS A 35 10.34 -12.14 -15.01
N ALA A 36 9.44 -13.10 -14.86
CA ALA A 36 8.83 -13.46 -13.59
C ALA A 36 8.55 -14.96 -13.52
N GLN A 37 8.35 -15.46 -12.32
CA GLN A 37 7.88 -16.81 -12.02
C GLN A 37 6.62 -16.73 -11.16
N VAL A 38 5.72 -17.71 -11.27
CA VAL A 38 4.54 -17.79 -10.41
C VAL A 38 4.94 -18.39 -9.07
N VAL A 39 4.52 -17.76 -7.97
CA VAL A 39 4.70 -18.32 -6.63
C VAL A 39 3.41 -19.01 -6.22
N HIS A 40 3.51 -20.27 -5.82
CA HIS A 40 2.39 -21.04 -5.33
C HIS A 40 2.76 -21.76 -4.03
N HIS A 41 1.85 -21.70 -3.07
CA HIS A 41 2.00 -22.33 -1.77
C HIS A 41 1.69 -23.83 -1.89
N HIS A 42 2.55 -24.68 -1.33
CA HIS A 42 2.36 -26.13 -1.27
C HIS A 42 2.75 -26.62 0.12
N ASP A 43 1.76 -27.02 0.92
CA ASP A 43 1.89 -27.42 2.32
C ASP A 43 2.50 -26.33 3.21
N ASP A 44 3.82 -26.36 3.46
CA ASP A 44 4.56 -25.42 4.32
C ASP A 44 5.69 -24.70 3.56
N ASP A 45 5.76 -24.84 2.22
CA ASP A 45 6.82 -24.24 1.41
C ASP A 45 6.27 -23.55 0.14
N PHE A 46 7.08 -22.66 -0.42
CA PHE A 46 6.76 -21.91 -1.63
C PHE A 46 7.48 -22.49 -2.84
N ARG A 47 6.72 -22.88 -3.86
CA ARG A 47 7.29 -23.30 -5.15
C ARG A 47 7.15 -22.19 -6.19
N THR A 48 8.19 -22.03 -6.98
CA THR A 48 8.22 -21.10 -8.11
C THR A 48 8.09 -21.85 -9.43
N TYR A 49 7.18 -21.42 -10.30
CA TYR A 49 6.94 -22.04 -11.60
C TYR A 49 7.25 -21.05 -12.72
N ALA A 50 7.96 -21.50 -13.77
CA ALA A 50 7.97 -20.77 -15.04
C ALA A 50 6.59 -20.87 -15.70
N LEU A 51 6.34 -20.07 -16.74
CA LEU A 51 5.01 -20.03 -17.37
C LEU A 51 4.55 -21.40 -17.88
N LEU A 52 5.42 -22.14 -18.55
CA LEU A 52 5.09 -23.45 -19.11
C LEU A 52 4.78 -24.47 -18.01
N ASP A 53 5.64 -24.56 -17.00
CA ASP A 53 5.42 -25.44 -15.85
C ASP A 53 4.12 -25.09 -15.11
N TRP A 54 3.79 -23.80 -15.01
CA TRP A 54 2.54 -23.34 -14.41
C TRP A 54 1.31 -23.72 -15.23
N MET A 55 1.40 -23.67 -16.56
CA MET A 55 0.32 -24.13 -17.45
C MET A 55 0.08 -25.62 -17.28
N ASP A 56 1.15 -26.42 -17.24
CA ASP A 56 1.02 -27.87 -17.08
C ASP A 56 0.51 -28.23 -15.68
N PHE A 57 0.98 -27.52 -14.64
CA PHE A 57 0.43 -27.62 -13.28
C PHE A 57 -1.06 -27.26 -13.22
N SER A 58 -1.49 -26.24 -13.96
CA SER A 58 -2.90 -25.80 -14.02
C SER A 58 -3.81 -26.85 -14.67
N VAL A 59 -3.31 -27.62 -15.63
CA VAL A 59 -4.05 -28.72 -16.25
C VAL A 59 -4.22 -29.88 -15.27
N ALA A 60 -3.17 -30.20 -14.51
CA ALA A 60 -3.22 -31.23 -13.48
C ALA A 60 -4.06 -30.81 -12.25
N ASN A 61 -4.10 -29.51 -11.94
CA ASN A 61 -4.77 -28.94 -10.77
C ASN A 61 -5.69 -27.79 -11.19
N PRO A 62 -6.85 -28.11 -11.83
CA PRO A 62 -7.76 -27.09 -12.31
C PRO A 62 -8.31 -26.25 -11.14
N PRO A 63 -8.49 -24.93 -11.32
CA PRO A 63 -9.05 -24.07 -10.29
C PRO A 63 -10.49 -24.47 -9.95
N LEU A 64 -10.83 -24.46 -8.65
CA LEU A 64 -12.16 -24.81 -8.15
C LEU A 64 -13.22 -23.75 -8.47
N VAL A 65 -12.80 -22.51 -8.72
CA VAL A 65 -13.67 -21.36 -8.96
C VAL A 65 -13.39 -20.76 -10.35
N PRO A 66 -14.40 -20.52 -11.20
CA PRO A 66 -14.21 -20.00 -12.56
C PRO A 66 -13.48 -18.65 -12.62
N LEU A 67 -13.65 -17.80 -11.61
CA LEU A 67 -12.96 -16.49 -11.50
C LEU A 67 -11.44 -16.60 -11.26
N GLU A 68 -10.93 -17.80 -10.97
CA GLU A 68 -9.50 -18.08 -10.82
C GLU A 68 -8.88 -18.75 -12.05
N ALA A 69 -9.62 -18.76 -13.17
CA ALA A 69 -9.20 -19.40 -14.40
C ALA A 69 -9.14 -18.39 -15.55
N VAL A 70 -8.07 -18.47 -16.34
CA VAL A 70 -7.99 -17.85 -17.65
C VAL A 70 -8.14 -18.94 -18.70
N HIS A 71 -9.08 -18.74 -19.62
CA HIS A 71 -9.34 -19.69 -20.68
C HIS A 71 -8.59 -19.29 -21.94
N THR A 72 -7.89 -20.25 -22.52
CA THR A 72 -7.38 -20.19 -23.89
C THR A 72 -8.22 -21.15 -24.75
N PRO A 73 -8.14 -21.09 -26.09
CA PRO A 73 -8.94 -21.97 -26.95
C PRO A 73 -8.78 -23.47 -26.65
N ASN A 74 -7.64 -23.89 -26.12
CA ASN A 74 -7.31 -25.31 -25.89
C ASN A 74 -6.88 -25.65 -24.46
N ARG A 75 -6.76 -24.68 -23.55
CA ARG A 75 -6.28 -24.90 -22.18
C ARG A 75 -6.95 -23.97 -21.18
N VAL A 76 -7.13 -24.45 -19.96
CA VAL A 76 -7.52 -23.65 -18.80
C VAL A 76 -6.28 -23.41 -17.96
N ILE A 77 -5.96 -22.15 -17.69
CA ILE A 77 -4.76 -21.74 -16.96
C ILE A 77 -5.20 -21.11 -15.64
N ARG A 78 -4.64 -21.56 -14.53
CA ARG A 78 -4.92 -20.98 -13.22
C ARG A 78 -4.34 -19.56 -13.13
N LEU A 79 -5.08 -18.65 -12.52
CA LEU A 79 -4.65 -17.28 -12.33
C LEU A 79 -3.44 -17.22 -11.38
N PRO A 80 -2.31 -16.62 -11.79
CA PRO A 80 -1.16 -16.46 -10.92
C PRO A 80 -1.45 -15.35 -9.91
N ARG A 81 -1.76 -15.71 -8.65
CA ARG A 81 -2.08 -14.72 -7.59
C ARG A 81 -0.87 -13.93 -7.10
N VAL A 82 0.31 -14.54 -7.19
CA VAL A 82 1.58 -13.97 -6.76
C VAL A 82 2.64 -14.31 -7.82
N ILE A 83 3.45 -13.32 -8.21
CA ILE A 83 4.59 -13.51 -9.11
C ILE A 83 5.87 -12.96 -8.48
N LEU A 84 6.98 -13.62 -8.74
CA LEU A 84 8.33 -13.24 -8.31
C LEU A 84 9.13 -12.73 -9.50
N LEU A 85 9.66 -11.50 -9.43
CA LEU A 85 10.49 -10.94 -10.50
C LEU A 85 11.90 -11.56 -10.49
N SER A 86 12.39 -11.99 -11.65
CA SER A 86 13.67 -12.72 -11.74
C SER A 86 14.90 -11.83 -11.56
N PHE A 87 14.82 -10.55 -11.92
CA PHE A 87 15.98 -9.65 -11.97
C PHE A 87 15.83 -8.36 -11.16
N PHE A 88 14.64 -8.07 -10.64
CA PHE A 88 14.39 -6.83 -9.90
C PHE A 88 14.50 -7.09 -8.41
N ASP A 89 15.44 -6.43 -7.73
CA ASP A 89 15.74 -6.55 -6.30
C ASP A 89 15.42 -5.27 -5.51
N ARG A 90 15.07 -4.18 -6.20
CA ARG A 90 14.77 -2.90 -5.57
C ARG A 90 13.40 -2.91 -4.89
N LEU A 91 13.29 -2.18 -3.79
CA LEU A 91 11.99 -1.73 -3.29
C LEU A 91 11.65 -0.41 -4.00
N PRO A 92 10.43 -0.24 -4.52
CA PRO A 92 10.08 0.96 -5.26
C PRO A 92 9.90 2.13 -4.30
N CYS A 93 10.99 2.77 -3.83
CA CYS A 93 10.94 3.89 -2.89
C CYS A 93 10.18 5.08 -3.51
N LYS A 94 8.85 5.04 -3.42
CA LYS A 94 8.01 6.16 -3.84
C LYS A 94 8.18 7.21 -2.76
N GLU A 95 8.77 8.34 -3.13
CA GLU A 95 8.82 9.47 -2.23
C GLU A 95 7.39 9.85 -1.83
N LEU A 96 7.11 9.80 -0.52
CA LEU A 96 5.80 10.16 -0.01
C LEU A 96 5.61 11.68 -0.18
N LYS A 97 4.82 12.03 -1.19
CA LYS A 97 4.46 13.43 -1.48
C LYS A 97 3.62 13.99 -0.35
N LEU A 98 3.88 15.24 0.01
CA LEU A 98 3.08 15.98 0.97
C LEU A 98 1.74 16.37 0.33
N THR A 99 0.71 15.56 0.57
CA THR A 99 -0.67 15.81 0.12
C THR A 99 -1.59 15.91 1.33
N ARG A 100 -2.76 16.53 1.15
CA ARG A 100 -3.78 16.63 2.21
C ARG A 100 -4.18 15.27 2.77
N ASN A 101 -4.40 14.28 1.89
CA ASN A 101 -4.75 12.92 2.30
C ASN A 101 -3.63 12.27 3.10
N ASN A 102 -2.37 12.39 2.66
CA ASN A 102 -1.26 11.76 3.37
C ASN A 102 -0.99 12.40 4.73
N VAL A 103 -1.25 13.71 4.90
CA VAL A 103 -1.18 14.36 6.22
C VAL A 103 -2.31 13.88 7.13
N PHE A 104 -3.54 13.75 6.60
CA PHE A 104 -4.66 13.22 7.38
C PHE A 104 -4.43 11.78 7.81
N GLU A 105 -3.90 10.93 6.94
CA GLU A 105 -3.52 9.56 7.28
C GLU A 105 -2.42 9.51 8.33
N ARG A 106 -1.35 10.31 8.16
CA ARG A 106 -0.27 10.43 9.17
C ARG A 106 -0.82 10.81 10.55
N ASP A 107 -1.73 11.77 10.57
CA ASP A 107 -2.31 12.34 11.79
C ASP A 107 -3.57 11.59 12.26
N LYS A 108 -3.89 10.43 11.65
CA LYS A 108 -5.06 9.60 11.94
C LYS A 108 -6.39 10.36 11.94
N THR A 109 -6.52 11.36 11.07
CA THR A 109 -7.71 12.23 10.98
C THR A 109 -8.05 12.91 12.32
N THR A 110 -7.01 13.23 13.10
CA THR A 110 -7.10 13.84 14.43
C THR A 110 -6.44 15.21 14.44
N CYS A 111 -7.13 16.20 15.01
CA CYS A 111 -6.58 17.54 15.19
C CYS A 111 -5.35 17.50 16.11
N GLN A 112 -4.20 17.96 15.61
CA GLN A 112 -2.92 17.94 16.34
C GLN A 112 -2.83 18.95 17.49
N TYR A 113 -3.86 19.79 17.67
CA TYR A 113 -3.92 20.78 18.75
C TYR A 113 -4.88 20.42 19.88
N CYS A 114 -6.02 19.77 19.56
CA CYS A 114 -7.08 19.49 20.54
C CYS A 114 -7.45 18.02 20.69
N SER A 115 -6.71 17.13 20.02
CA SER A 115 -6.82 15.67 20.07
C SER A 115 -8.16 15.09 19.63
N ARG A 116 -9.07 15.92 19.10
CA ARG A 116 -10.36 15.45 18.59
C ARG A 116 -10.20 14.80 17.23
N PHE A 117 -10.72 13.58 17.12
CA PHE A 117 -11.03 12.91 15.87
C PHE A 117 -12.28 13.57 15.26
N LEU A 118 -12.23 13.95 13.99
CA LEU A 118 -13.31 14.67 13.31
C LEU A 118 -13.43 14.18 11.85
N PRO A 119 -14.60 14.32 11.21
CA PRO A 119 -14.74 14.09 9.78
C PRO A 119 -13.79 14.98 8.95
N ARG A 120 -13.32 14.49 7.79
CA ARG A 120 -12.31 15.16 6.95
C ARG A 120 -12.74 16.55 6.47
N GLU A 121 -14.05 16.79 6.40
CA GLU A 121 -14.69 18.04 6.00
C GLU A 121 -14.52 19.13 7.07
N GLN A 122 -14.34 18.73 8.33
CA GLN A 122 -14.15 19.64 9.48
C GLN A 122 -12.67 19.84 9.85
N LEU A 123 -11.77 19.20 9.10
CA LEU A 123 -10.33 19.27 9.26
C LEU A 123 -9.71 20.12 8.16
N ASN A 124 -8.54 20.67 8.46
CA ASN A 124 -7.72 21.50 7.59
C ASN A 124 -6.25 21.16 7.79
N LEU A 125 -5.42 21.70 6.90
CA LEU A 125 -3.97 21.72 7.09
C LEU A 125 -3.60 23.07 7.69
N ASP A 126 -2.73 23.05 8.68
CA ASP A 126 -2.16 24.25 9.28
C ASP A 126 -0.63 24.21 9.25
N HIS A 127 -0.04 25.39 9.07
CA HIS A 127 1.39 25.61 9.17
C HIS A 127 1.75 25.88 10.63
N VAL A 128 2.47 24.98 11.28
CA VAL A 128 2.91 25.12 12.67
C VAL A 128 3.64 26.45 12.86
N ILE A 129 4.64 26.72 12.01
CA ILE A 129 5.24 28.03 11.80
C ILE A 129 4.46 28.70 10.67
N PRO A 130 3.71 29.79 10.91
CA PRO A 130 2.94 30.46 9.87
C PRO A 130 3.81 30.97 8.72
N ARG A 131 3.22 31.10 7.53
CA ARG A 131 3.94 31.65 6.35
C ARG A 131 4.48 33.06 6.58
N ALA A 132 3.79 33.88 7.37
CA ALA A 132 4.24 35.21 7.75
C ALA A 132 5.57 35.21 8.51
N TYR A 133 5.89 34.12 9.22
CA TYR A 133 7.15 33.88 9.90
C TYR A 133 8.14 33.04 9.06
N GLY A 134 7.94 32.96 7.74
CA GLY A 134 8.78 32.18 6.83
C GLY A 134 8.54 30.67 6.85
N GLY A 135 7.44 30.21 7.46
CA GLY A 135 7.11 28.80 7.53
C GLY A 135 6.89 28.15 6.16
N LYS A 136 7.65 27.08 5.88
CA LYS A 136 7.59 26.34 4.61
C LYS A 136 6.48 25.28 4.61
N THR A 137 6.02 24.89 3.44
CA THR A 137 5.08 23.76 3.28
C THR A 137 5.87 22.45 3.22
N THR A 138 6.25 21.93 4.38
CA THR A 138 7.01 20.68 4.53
C THR A 138 6.34 19.72 5.51
N TRP A 139 6.76 18.45 5.51
CA TRP A 139 6.24 17.44 6.43
C TRP A 139 6.39 17.82 7.89
N GLU A 140 7.46 18.55 8.21
CA GLU A 140 7.85 19.00 9.55
C GLU A 140 7.13 20.29 9.99
N ASN A 141 6.34 20.90 9.10
CA ASN A 141 5.63 22.16 9.39
C ASN A 141 4.14 22.10 9.10
N ILE A 142 3.63 21.06 8.43
CA ILE A 142 2.20 20.89 8.16
C ILE A 142 1.61 19.86 9.11
N VAL A 143 0.47 20.21 9.72
CA VAL A 143 -0.32 19.34 10.60
C VAL A 143 -1.80 19.37 10.26
N CYS A 144 -2.51 18.31 10.63
CA CYS A 144 -3.97 18.28 10.64
C CYS A 144 -4.51 19.15 11.79
N SER A 145 -5.42 20.07 11.49
CA SER A 145 -6.07 20.95 12.48
C SER A 145 -7.57 21.01 12.23
N CYS A 146 -8.39 21.10 13.28
CA CYS A 146 -9.81 21.42 13.09
C CYS A 146 -9.98 22.91 12.79
N ILE A 147 -11.09 23.27 12.13
CA ILE A 147 -11.37 24.68 11.77
C ILE A 147 -11.26 25.61 12.99
N LYS A 148 -11.83 25.21 14.14
CA LYS A 148 -11.81 26.01 15.38
C LYS A 148 -10.39 26.28 15.89
N CYS A 149 -9.54 25.24 15.95
CA CYS A 149 -8.15 25.38 16.38
C CYS A 149 -7.33 26.18 15.37
N ASN A 150 -7.55 25.95 14.07
CA ASN A 150 -6.86 26.67 13.02
C ASN A 150 -7.15 28.18 13.09
N SER A 151 -8.42 28.55 13.23
CA SER A 151 -8.82 29.96 13.38
C SER A 151 -8.32 30.58 14.70
N ARG A 152 -8.27 29.80 15.79
CA ARG A 152 -7.71 30.27 17.07
C ARG A 152 -6.21 30.55 16.93
N LYS A 153 -5.44 29.68 16.28
CA LYS A 153 -4.01 29.88 16.07
C LYS A 153 -3.75 31.05 15.12
N ALA A 154 -4.45 31.08 13.98
CA ALA A 154 -4.28 32.07 12.92
C ALA A 154 -2.79 32.21 12.53
N ASN A 155 -2.31 33.44 12.35
CA ASN A 155 -0.92 33.73 12.01
C ASN A 155 0.05 33.70 13.20
N ARG A 156 -0.32 33.09 14.33
CA ARG A 156 0.55 32.96 15.51
C ARG A 156 1.27 31.62 15.54
N LEU A 157 2.39 31.56 16.26
CA LEU A 157 3.01 30.31 16.67
C LEU A 157 2.13 29.59 17.69
N PRO A 158 2.21 28.25 17.82
CA PRO A 158 1.36 27.51 18.76
C PRO A 158 1.46 28.05 20.19
N HIS A 159 2.68 28.36 20.66
CA HIS A 159 2.90 28.87 22.01
C HIS A 159 2.25 30.26 22.23
N GLU A 160 2.28 31.14 21.23
CA GLU A 160 1.62 32.47 21.26
C GLU A 160 0.09 32.36 21.26
N ALA A 161 -0.46 31.26 20.75
CA ALA A 161 -1.89 30.96 20.79
C ALA A 161 -2.31 30.16 22.05
N HIS A 162 -1.37 29.88 22.96
CA HIS A 162 -1.53 28.96 24.09
C HIS A 162 -2.00 27.57 23.64
N MET A 163 -1.41 27.10 22.55
CA MET A 163 -1.67 25.79 21.95
C MET A 163 -0.36 24.99 21.93
N ARG A 164 -0.50 23.67 22.03
CA ARG A 164 0.64 22.76 21.92
C ARG A 164 0.29 21.68 20.91
N LEU A 165 1.30 21.21 20.21
CA LEU A 165 1.16 20.06 19.35
C LEU A 165 1.18 18.80 20.20
N ILE A 166 0.27 17.88 19.90
CA ILE A 166 0.22 16.56 20.54
C ILE A 166 1.40 15.71 20.08
N ARG A 167 1.74 15.81 18.80
CA ARG A 167 2.86 15.10 18.19
C ARG A 167 3.69 16.06 17.34
N LYS A 168 5.01 15.87 17.37
CA LYS A 168 5.91 16.58 16.47
C LYS A 168 5.66 16.11 15.02
N PRO A 169 5.36 17.01 14.08
CA PRO A 169 5.24 16.66 12.67
C PRO A 169 6.59 16.17 12.13
N VAL A 170 6.59 14.99 11.51
CA VAL A 170 7.76 14.38 10.88
C VAL A 170 7.36 13.77 9.54
N LYS A 171 8.29 13.70 8.58
CA LYS A 171 8.09 12.94 7.34
C LYS A 171 7.90 11.45 7.70
N PRO A 172 6.78 10.83 7.33
CA PRO A 172 6.60 9.39 7.52
C PRO A 172 7.69 8.63 6.78
N LYS A 173 8.23 7.57 7.40
CA LYS A 173 9.09 6.63 6.69
C LYS A 173 8.19 5.88 5.70
N TRP A 174 8.49 5.99 4.41
CA TRP A 174 7.76 5.24 3.39
C TRP A 174 7.99 3.74 3.58
N ARG A 175 6.91 2.97 3.75
CA ARG A 175 6.95 1.51 3.79
C ARG A 175 6.20 0.97 2.56
N PRO A 176 6.87 0.21 1.67
CA PRO A 176 6.32 -0.27 0.41
C PRO A 176 4.97 -0.98 0.54
N VAL A 177 4.86 -1.78 1.60
CA VAL A 177 3.77 -2.72 1.83
C VAL A 177 2.45 -2.00 2.19
N ILE A 178 2.51 -0.89 2.93
CA ILE A 178 1.32 -0.19 3.43
C ILE A 178 0.52 0.46 2.30
N SER A 179 1.20 1.13 1.35
CA SER A 179 0.53 1.72 0.19
C SER A 179 -0.08 0.66 -0.74
N LEU A 180 0.44 -0.56 -0.69
CA LEU A 180 0.03 -1.67 -1.54
C LEU A 180 -1.27 -2.31 -1.06
N VAL A 181 -1.37 -2.46 0.25
CA VAL A 181 -2.51 -3.03 0.99
C VAL A 181 -3.68 -2.05 1.03
N LEU A 182 -3.44 -0.76 1.34
CA LEU A 182 -4.51 0.24 1.49
C LEU A 182 -5.21 0.62 0.17
N GLY A 183 -4.60 0.35 -0.98
CA GLY A 183 -5.19 0.63 -2.30
C GLY A 183 -6.15 -0.44 -2.81
N ASN A 184 -6.06 -1.67 -2.29
CA ASN A 184 -6.79 -2.83 -2.79
C ASN A 184 -7.59 -3.49 -1.66
N GLN A 185 -8.91 -3.31 -1.67
CA GLN A 185 -9.84 -3.84 -0.65
C GLN A 185 -10.09 -5.36 -0.73
N GLN A 186 -9.49 -6.06 -1.70
CA GLN A 186 -9.68 -7.50 -1.89
C GLN A 186 -8.42 -8.23 -1.41
N HIS A 187 -8.37 -8.53 -0.11
CA HIS A 187 -7.30 -9.33 0.46
C HIS A 187 -7.53 -10.81 0.17
N HIS A 188 -6.77 -11.36 -0.78
CA HIS A 188 -6.62 -12.81 -0.92
C HIS A 188 -5.80 -13.35 0.25
N GLU A 189 -6.22 -14.46 0.87
CA GLU A 189 -5.51 -15.06 2.01
C GLU A 189 -4.04 -15.37 1.69
N VAL A 190 -3.76 -15.81 0.47
CA VAL A 190 -2.42 -16.10 -0.06
C VAL A 190 -1.46 -14.91 -0.01
N TRP A 191 -1.96 -13.67 0.06
CA TRP A 191 -1.07 -12.50 0.16
C TRP A 191 -0.56 -12.28 1.58
N LYS A 192 -1.25 -12.79 2.62
CA LYS A 192 -0.89 -12.54 4.02
C LYS A 192 0.55 -13.00 4.32
N ASP A 193 0.93 -14.17 3.82
CA ASP A 193 2.25 -14.77 4.02
C ASP A 193 3.40 -13.90 3.49
N PHE A 194 3.14 -13.05 2.49
CA PHE A 194 4.13 -12.13 1.90
C PHE A 194 4.05 -10.71 2.44
N LEU A 195 3.01 -10.40 3.22
CA LEU A 195 2.76 -9.08 3.80
C LEU A 195 3.13 -9.03 5.30
N ASP A 196 3.27 -10.19 5.95
CA ASP A 196 3.38 -10.36 7.40
C ASP A 196 4.72 -9.96 8.05
N VAL A 197 5.77 -9.64 7.30
CA VAL A 197 7.07 -9.24 7.88
C VAL A 197 7.04 -7.84 8.54
N ALA A 198 5.97 -7.05 8.36
CA ALA A 198 5.95 -5.67 8.89
C ALA A 198 4.62 -5.18 9.46
N TYR A 199 3.56 -6.00 9.47
CA TYR A 199 2.20 -5.51 9.75
C TYR A 199 1.58 -5.98 11.09
N TRP A 200 2.03 -7.09 11.70
CA TRP A 200 1.48 -7.55 12.99
C TRP A 200 2.31 -7.22 14.24
N ASN A 201 3.55 -6.75 14.10
CA ASN A 201 4.32 -6.27 15.27
C ASN A 201 3.96 -4.84 15.69
N VAL A 202 2.75 -4.36 15.37
CA VAL A 202 2.15 -3.28 16.15
C VAL A 202 1.23 -3.98 17.13
N GLU A 203 1.83 -4.39 18.26
CA GLU A 203 1.07 -4.67 19.48
C GLU A 203 0.08 -3.51 19.65
N LEU A 204 -1.20 -3.83 19.58
CA LEU A 204 -2.24 -2.97 20.12
C LEU A 204 -2.04 -3.04 21.63
N GLU A 205 -1.11 -2.24 22.15
CA GLU A 205 -1.07 -1.97 23.58
C GLU A 205 -2.35 -1.19 23.94
N GLU A 206 -3.03 -1.76 24.93
CA GLU A 206 -4.39 -1.54 25.49
C GLU A 206 -5.04 -0.16 25.32
#